data_AF-A0A2N5SHD4-F1
#
_entry.id   AF-A0A2N5SHD4-F1
#
_cell.length_a   1.000
_cell.length_b   1.000
_cell.length_c   1.000
_cell.angle_alpha   90.00
_cell.angle_beta   90.00
_cell.angle_gamma   90.00
#
_symmetry.space_group_name_H-M   'P 1'
#
loop_
_entity.id
_entity.type
_entity.pdbx_description
1 polymer ?
#
loop_
_entity_poly.entity_id
_entity_poly.type
_entity_poly.pdbx_seq_one_letter_code
_entity_poly.pdbx_strand_id
1 'polypeptide(L)'
;YWYLDLLQKQQDEEAEKLGSFFSVSSRGGPNREQEKRLGLLWSAKNALYKCAVQIQGETQPLRDSKSRGDRLGTVLKEKIFEALGRRKKKVTRILKTFCNRRSDYLRNHAPDQLTLPENQEICYADFTKLQLDDPFWNDGYMCMSKDPWSVDSTVRTGIHAILRLDRANEELQQLAFELRRCLSWGVHFRNQLRHRIDQCVLDTADEHLNSVLVSSFGQITYPTRKIVSDELQLVQNDHEKLLQTWEPEVSQIAALGVTFHAAVPVEWLALMEYLKISGNSGSSPLNDNLDLHLEDTELNGQDSDGESADADENAFVNEIEGIEDSADEDDGEPL
;
A
#
# COMPACT_ATOMS: atom_id res chain seq x y z
N TYR A 1 48.00 -3.54 13.64
CA TYR A 1 48.90 -2.61 12.92
C TYR A 1 48.79 -2.80 11.40
N TRP A 2 48.96 -4.01 10.85
CA TRP A 2 48.78 -4.31 9.41
C TRP A 2 47.48 -3.80 8.75
N TYR A 3 46.31 -3.93 9.39
CA TYR A 3 45.03 -3.47 8.82
C TYR A 3 44.88 -1.93 8.77
N LEU A 4 45.67 -1.17 9.54
CA LEU A 4 45.72 0.29 9.43
C LEU A 4 46.52 0.70 8.21
N ASP A 5 47.66 0.06 8.02
CA ASP A 5 48.57 0.31 6.91
C ASP A 5 47.93 -0.07 5.56
N LEU A 6 47.19 -1.18 5.53
CA LEU A 6 46.43 -1.61 4.34
C LEU A 6 45.31 -0.63 3.97
N LEU A 7 44.54 -0.15 4.95
CA LEU A 7 43.49 0.84 4.71
C LEU A 7 44.06 2.19 4.29
N GLN A 8 45.19 2.60 4.89
CA GLN A 8 45.89 3.82 4.50
C GLN A 8 46.37 3.72 3.05
N LYS A 9 46.97 2.59 2.67
CA LYS A 9 47.45 2.33 1.32
C LYS A 9 46.32 2.30 0.28
N GLN A 10 45.20 1.66 0.58
CA GLN A 10 44.00 1.69 -0.27
C GLN A 10 43.43 3.10 -0.41
N GLN A 11 43.44 3.88 0.66
CA GLN A 11 43.00 5.28 0.62
C GLN A 11 43.96 6.17 -0.20
N ASP A 12 45.27 5.93 -0.11
CA ASP A 12 46.27 6.65 -0.89
C ASP A 12 46.18 6.30 -2.39
N GLU A 13 45.95 5.04 -2.74
CA GLU A 13 45.71 4.57 -4.12
C GLU A 13 44.41 5.15 -4.72
N GLU A 14 43.32 5.19 -3.94
CA GLU A 14 42.06 5.82 -4.38
C GLU A 14 42.20 7.34 -4.51
N ALA A 15 42.95 8.00 -3.61
CA ALA A 15 43.23 9.43 -3.72
C ALA A 15 44.07 9.77 -4.96
N GLU A 16 45.01 8.90 -5.34
CA GLU A 16 45.82 9.06 -6.55
C GLU A 16 44.99 8.92 -7.83
N LYS A 17 44.04 7.97 -7.87
CA LYS A 17 43.06 7.84 -8.97
C LYS A 17 42.12 9.04 -9.07
N LEU A 18 41.56 9.47 -7.94
CA LEU A 18 40.61 10.58 -7.86
C LEU A 18 41.28 11.93 -8.19
N GLY A 19 42.54 12.13 -7.80
CA GLY A 19 43.30 13.36 -8.07
C GLY A 19 43.48 13.69 -9.57
N SER A 20 43.27 12.73 -10.48
CA SER A 20 43.33 12.99 -11.93
C SER A 20 41.99 13.45 -12.53
N PHE A 21 40.86 13.11 -11.93
CA PHE A 21 39.52 13.30 -12.51
C PHE A 21 38.96 14.72 -12.35
N PHE A 22 39.51 15.52 -11.43
CA PHE A 22 38.93 16.82 -11.02
C PHE A 22 39.71 18.06 -11.48
N SER A 23 40.64 17.91 -12.42
CA SER A 23 41.45 19.05 -12.88
C SER A 23 40.68 19.98 -13.83
N VAL A 24 40.17 21.10 -13.32
CA VAL A 24 39.84 22.29 -14.12
C VAL A 24 40.96 23.31 -13.95
N SER A 25 41.51 23.77 -15.08
CA SER A 25 42.61 24.72 -15.20
C SER A 25 42.31 26.08 -14.57
N SER A 26 42.57 26.24 -13.28
CA SER A 26 42.76 27.57 -12.68
C SER A 26 44.15 28.09 -13.04
N ARG A 27 44.28 29.41 -13.28
CA ARG A 27 45.52 30.11 -13.72
C ARG A 27 46.78 29.90 -12.83
N GLY A 28 46.66 29.23 -11.68
CA GLY A 28 47.76 28.86 -10.77
C GLY A 28 48.08 27.36 -10.70
N GLY A 29 47.44 26.51 -11.53
CA GLY A 29 47.56 25.04 -11.45
C GLY A 29 46.77 24.44 -10.27
N PRO A 30 46.46 23.13 -10.31
CA PRO A 30 45.76 22.44 -9.22
C PRO A 30 46.66 22.33 -7.98
N ASN A 31 46.17 22.75 -6.81
CA ASN A 31 46.84 22.51 -5.53
C ASN A 31 46.64 21.04 -5.13
N ARG A 32 47.47 20.17 -5.69
CA ARG A 32 47.40 18.70 -5.53
C ARG A 32 47.40 18.27 -4.07
N GLU A 33 48.07 19.00 -3.19
CA GLU A 33 48.09 18.69 -1.75
C GLU A 33 46.75 18.96 -1.09
N GLN A 34 46.11 20.09 -1.43
CA GLN A 34 44.77 20.42 -0.96
C GLN A 34 43.74 19.41 -1.46
N GLU A 35 43.80 19.05 -2.74
CA GLU A 35 42.91 18.06 -3.35
C GLU A 35 43.09 16.67 -2.72
N LYS A 36 44.33 16.26 -2.44
CA LYS A 36 44.63 15.02 -1.72
C LYS A 36 44.05 15.02 -0.30
N ARG A 37 44.26 16.09 0.47
CA ARG A 37 43.73 16.19 1.84
C ARG A 37 42.20 16.23 1.86
N LEU A 38 41.59 16.94 0.93
CA LEU A 38 40.14 16.99 0.78
C LEU A 38 39.57 15.63 0.37
N GLY A 39 40.22 14.92 -0.55
CA GLY A 39 39.84 13.55 -0.93
C GLY A 39 39.93 12.55 0.23
N LEU A 40 40.98 12.63 1.05
CA LEU A 40 41.13 11.80 2.26
C LEU A 40 40.05 12.11 3.31
N LEU A 41 39.71 13.39 3.49
CA LEU A 41 38.64 13.83 4.37
C LEU A 41 37.28 13.33 3.89
N TRP A 42 36.99 13.49 2.60
CA TRP A 42 35.75 13.01 1.97
C TRP A 42 35.62 11.48 2.09
N SER A 43 36.69 10.73 1.82
CA SER A 43 36.72 9.26 1.97
C SER A 43 36.42 8.84 3.41
N ALA A 44 37.04 9.50 4.40
CA ALA A 44 36.77 9.24 5.81
C ALA A 44 35.32 9.56 6.20
N LYS A 45 34.76 10.67 5.68
CA LYS A 45 33.36 11.05 5.92
C LYS A 45 32.38 10.07 5.31
N ASN A 46 32.63 9.61 4.08
CA ASN A 46 31.78 8.61 3.42
C ASN A 46 31.82 7.26 4.16
N ALA A 47 32.99 6.84 4.64
CA ALA A 47 33.10 5.66 5.51
C ALA A 47 32.31 5.82 6.81
N LEU A 48 32.29 7.02 7.39
CA LEU A 48 31.50 7.34 8.58
C LEU A 48 29.99 7.31 8.28
N TYR A 49 29.55 7.86 7.13
CA TYR A 49 28.15 7.83 6.69
C TYR A 49 27.65 6.40 6.48
N LYS A 50 28.46 5.54 5.84
CA LYS A 50 28.14 4.11 5.71
C LYS A 50 27.90 3.45 7.06
N CYS A 51 28.70 3.79 8.07
CA CYS A 51 28.48 3.31 9.43
C CYS A 51 27.19 3.84 10.06
N ALA A 52 26.83 5.10 9.82
CA ALA A 52 25.59 5.70 10.30
C ALA A 52 24.36 4.97 9.71
N VAL A 53 24.33 4.78 8.39
CA VAL A 53 23.27 4.01 7.70
C VAL A 53 23.16 2.60 8.27
N GLN A 54 24.29 1.94 8.51
CA GLN A 54 24.30 0.58 9.03
C GLN A 54 23.77 0.49 10.48
N ILE A 55 24.05 1.47 11.33
CA ILE A 55 23.51 1.57 12.70
C ILE A 55 22.02 1.88 12.67
N GLN A 56 21.58 2.78 11.78
CA GLN A 56 20.17 3.11 11.64
C GLN A 56 19.36 1.91 11.15
N GLY A 57 19.85 1.16 10.17
CA GLY A 57 19.21 -0.08 9.71
C GLY A 57 19.09 -1.14 10.82
N GLU A 58 20.11 -1.29 11.67
CA GLU A 58 20.04 -2.23 12.81
C GLU A 58 19.11 -1.77 13.93
N THR A 59 18.92 -0.45 14.09
CA THR A 59 18.02 0.12 15.10
C THR A 59 16.59 0.32 14.58
N GLN A 60 16.35 0.11 13.28
CA GLN A 60 15.05 0.24 12.65
C GLN A 60 13.97 -0.62 13.34
N PRO A 61 14.21 -1.91 13.69
CA PRO A 61 13.19 -2.70 14.39
C PRO A 61 12.77 -2.09 15.73
N LEU A 62 13.73 -1.51 16.48
CA LEU A 62 13.47 -0.80 17.76
C LEU A 62 12.60 0.44 17.56
N ARG A 63 12.78 1.17 16.45
CA ARG A 63 11.97 2.34 16.10
C ARG A 63 10.56 1.91 15.66
N ASP A 64 10.48 0.90 14.79
CA ASP A 64 9.22 0.40 14.25
C ASP A 64 8.30 -0.11 15.37
N SER A 65 8.83 -0.89 16.31
CA SER A 65 8.03 -1.39 17.43
C SER A 65 7.54 -0.26 18.33
N LYS A 66 8.37 0.76 18.58
CA LYS A 66 7.99 1.92 19.38
C LYS A 66 6.89 2.72 18.69
N SER A 67 6.95 2.87 17.37
CA SER A 67 5.95 3.59 16.58
C SER A 67 4.61 2.86 16.50
N ARG A 68 4.62 1.52 16.44
CA ARG A 68 3.43 0.67 16.35
C ARG A 68 2.79 0.33 17.71
N GLY A 69 3.48 0.64 18.82
CA GLY A 69 3.05 0.22 20.17
C GLY A 69 3.33 -1.25 20.48
N ASP A 70 4.06 -1.96 19.62
CA ASP A 70 4.35 -3.39 19.75
C ASP A 70 5.56 -3.65 20.66
N ARG A 71 5.50 -4.77 21.38
CA ARG A 71 6.62 -5.23 22.23
C ARG A 71 7.60 -6.05 21.39
N LEU A 72 8.79 -5.52 21.15
CA LEU A 72 9.92 -6.37 20.73
C LEU A 72 10.29 -7.33 21.84
N GLY A 73 10.33 -8.63 21.50
CA GLY A 73 10.84 -9.67 22.39
C GLY A 73 12.27 -9.39 22.86
N THR A 74 12.60 -9.87 24.07
CA THR A 74 13.91 -9.66 24.72
C THR A 74 15.07 -10.18 23.87
N VAL A 75 14.92 -11.35 23.26
CA VAL A 75 15.92 -11.98 22.40
C VAL A 75 16.31 -11.10 21.21
N LEU A 76 15.32 -10.45 20.57
CA LEU A 76 15.59 -9.59 19.41
C LEU A 76 16.27 -8.28 19.85
N LYS A 77 15.86 -7.71 20.99
CA LYS A 77 16.55 -6.55 21.57
C LYS A 77 18.01 -6.85 21.91
N GLU A 78 18.28 -7.98 22.55
CA GLU A 78 19.64 -8.39 22.90
C GLU A 78 20.52 -8.56 21.65
N LYS A 79 20.02 -9.25 20.60
CA LYS A 79 20.74 -9.38 19.33
C LYS A 79 21.11 -8.03 18.70
N ILE A 80 20.20 -7.06 18.77
CA ILE A 80 20.44 -5.70 18.26
C ILE A 80 21.53 -5.00 19.09
N PHE A 81 21.44 -5.05 20.42
CA PHE A 81 22.46 -4.45 21.29
C PHE A 81 23.84 -5.10 21.15
N GLU A 82 23.90 -6.42 20.98
CA GLU A 82 25.15 -7.10 20.68
C GLU A 82 25.74 -6.67 19.34
N ALA A 83 24.91 -6.53 18.30
CA ALA A 83 25.34 -6.08 16.98
C ALA A 83 25.93 -4.66 17.03
N LEU A 84 25.25 -3.75 17.74
CA LEU A 84 25.75 -2.40 18.02
C LEU A 84 27.06 -2.42 18.81
N GLY A 85 27.16 -3.28 19.84
CA GLY A 85 28.37 -3.48 20.63
C GLY A 85 29.56 -3.93 19.77
N ARG A 86 29.36 -4.90 18.88
CA ARG A 86 30.38 -5.39 17.93
C ARG A 86 30.88 -4.27 17.01
N ARG A 87 30.00 -3.36 16.59
CA ARG A 87 30.33 -2.27 15.66
C ARG A 87 30.99 -1.07 16.31
N LYS A 88 30.74 -0.80 17.59
CA LYS A 88 31.28 0.35 18.32
C LYS A 88 32.77 0.56 18.09
N LYS A 89 33.60 -0.49 18.24
CA LYS A 89 35.06 -0.40 18.05
C LYS A 89 35.47 0.03 16.63
N LYS A 90 34.78 -0.47 15.62
CA LYS A 90 35.03 -0.10 14.20
C LYS A 90 34.63 1.35 13.95
N VAL A 91 33.45 1.75 14.42
CA VAL A 91 32.94 3.11 14.26
C VAL A 91 33.81 4.14 14.97
N THR A 92 34.21 3.89 16.22
CA THR A 92 35.11 4.78 16.96
C THR A 92 36.44 4.99 16.23
N ARG A 93 36.97 3.94 15.58
CA ARG A 93 38.19 4.06 14.77
C ARG A 93 37.97 4.92 13.53
N ILE A 94 36.90 4.71 12.78
CA ILE A 94 36.55 5.50 11.59
C ILE A 94 36.30 6.97 11.98
N LEU A 95 35.57 7.20 13.07
CA LEU A 95 35.29 8.52 13.62
C LEU A 95 36.58 9.26 14.00
N LYS A 96 37.51 8.58 14.68
CA LYS A 96 38.83 9.16 14.98
C LYS A 96 39.61 9.51 13.71
N THR A 97 39.57 8.65 12.69
CA THR A 97 40.17 8.94 11.40
C THR A 97 39.53 10.18 10.77
N PHE A 98 38.21 10.30 10.75
CA PHE A 98 37.51 11.47 10.24
C PHE A 98 37.90 12.76 10.98
N CYS A 99 37.85 12.76 12.33
CA CYS A 99 38.24 13.93 13.12
C CYS A 99 39.69 14.35 12.84
N ASN A 100 40.62 13.40 12.75
CA ASN A 100 42.01 13.68 12.42
C ASN A 100 42.17 14.29 11.02
N ARG A 101 41.48 13.75 10.01
CA ARG A 101 41.53 14.27 8.63
C ARG A 101 40.89 15.65 8.52
N ARG A 102 39.81 15.90 9.27
CA ARG A 102 39.14 17.21 9.29
C ARG A 102 40.05 18.27 9.92
N SER A 103 40.63 17.97 11.08
CA SER A 103 41.58 18.86 11.75
C SER A 103 42.83 19.13 10.90
N ASP A 104 43.34 18.12 10.18
CA ASP A 104 44.46 18.30 9.25
C ASP A 104 44.09 19.21 8.07
N TYR A 105 42.93 19.00 7.44
CA TYR A 105 42.49 19.86 6.35
C TYR A 105 42.28 21.32 6.80
N LEU A 106 41.54 21.53 7.89
CA LEU A 106 41.23 22.85 8.42
C LEU A 106 42.51 23.61 8.82
N ARG A 107 43.46 22.95 9.50
CA ARG A 107 44.71 23.61 9.91
C ARG A 107 45.54 24.14 8.74
N ASN A 108 45.49 23.47 7.58
CA ASN A 108 46.33 23.81 6.44
C ASN A 108 45.63 24.71 5.41
N HIS A 109 44.30 24.65 5.32
CA HIS A 109 43.56 25.32 4.25
C HIS A 109 42.41 26.23 4.71
N ALA A 110 41.94 26.11 5.95
CA ALA A 110 40.87 26.93 6.52
C ALA A 110 41.02 27.08 8.06
N PRO A 111 42.11 27.72 8.53
CA PRO A 111 42.43 27.77 9.96
C PRO A 111 41.43 28.60 10.76
N ASP A 112 40.79 29.57 10.11
CA ASP A 112 39.68 30.39 10.62
C ASP A 112 38.44 29.56 11.00
N GLN A 113 38.21 28.44 10.30
CA GLN A 113 37.08 27.54 10.56
C GLN A 113 37.36 26.50 11.65
N LEU A 114 38.61 26.34 12.08
CA LEU A 114 39.02 25.32 13.04
C LEU A 114 38.36 25.50 14.42
N THR A 115 38.08 26.74 14.82
CA THR A 115 37.51 27.06 16.13
C THR A 115 35.98 27.00 16.17
N LEU A 116 35.32 26.82 15.01
CA LEU A 116 33.85 26.79 14.93
C LEU A 116 33.30 25.58 15.72
N PRO A 117 32.18 25.75 16.45
CA PRO A 117 31.55 24.67 17.21
C PRO A 117 31.24 23.42 16.37
N GLU A 118 30.85 23.61 15.11
CA GLU A 118 30.52 22.56 14.15
C GLU A 118 31.74 21.68 13.78
N ASN A 119 32.95 22.24 13.89
CA ASN A 119 34.20 21.59 13.54
C ASN A 119 34.92 20.92 14.73
N GLN A 120 34.34 20.99 15.93
CA GLN A 120 34.85 20.33 17.14
C GLN A 120 34.77 18.80 17.05
N GLU A 121 35.68 18.11 17.73
CA GLU A 121 35.74 16.64 17.71
C GLU A 121 34.40 16.00 18.13
N ILE A 122 33.88 15.13 17.27
CA ILE A 122 32.63 14.41 17.53
C ILE A 122 32.99 13.10 18.22
N CYS A 123 32.39 12.83 19.39
CA CYS A 123 32.56 11.57 20.07
C CYS A 123 31.52 10.52 19.62
N TYR A 124 31.73 9.25 19.97
CA TYR A 124 30.80 8.19 19.57
C TYR A 124 29.37 8.44 20.07
N ALA A 125 29.20 9.01 21.27
CA ALA A 125 27.89 9.30 21.83
C ALA A 125 27.14 10.39 21.06
N ASP A 126 27.86 11.39 20.55
CA ASP A 126 27.28 12.45 19.71
C ASP A 126 26.98 11.91 18.32
N PHE A 127 27.89 11.12 17.76
CA PHE A 127 27.69 10.44 16.48
C PHE A 127 26.42 9.57 16.48
N THR A 128 26.14 8.83 17.54
CA THR A 128 24.93 7.99 17.61
C THR A 128 23.61 8.78 17.65
N LYS A 129 23.65 10.09 17.92
CA LYS A 129 22.48 10.96 17.91
C LYS A 129 22.22 11.60 16.54
N LEU A 130 23.22 11.63 15.67
CA LEU A 130 23.10 12.20 14.33
C LEU A 130 22.12 11.34 13.52
N GLN A 131 21.09 11.99 12.98
CA GLN A 131 20.20 11.36 12.01
C GLN A 131 20.81 11.45 10.60
N LEU A 132 20.29 10.68 9.65
CA LEU A 132 20.80 10.66 8.27
C LEU A 132 20.48 11.94 7.47
N ASP A 133 19.48 12.70 7.91
CA ASP A 133 19.05 14.00 7.38
C ASP A 133 19.75 15.19 8.05
N ASP A 134 20.63 14.93 9.02
CA ASP A 134 21.36 15.99 9.72
C ASP A 134 22.24 16.81 8.75
N PRO A 135 22.25 18.16 8.85
CA PRO A 135 23.12 19.02 8.04
C PRO A 135 24.60 18.66 8.10
N PHE A 136 25.05 18.01 9.17
CA PHE A 136 26.40 17.44 9.29
C PHE A 136 26.78 16.59 8.07
N TRP A 137 25.84 15.92 7.41
CA TRP A 137 26.13 15.10 6.22
C TRP A 137 26.29 15.93 4.93
N ASN A 138 25.76 17.15 4.91
CA ASN A 138 25.72 18.03 3.75
C ASN A 138 26.89 19.02 3.71
N ASP A 139 28.11 18.51 3.51
CA ASP A 139 29.29 19.37 3.35
C ASP A 139 29.51 19.72 1.88
N GLY A 140 28.75 20.69 1.36
CA GLY A 140 28.92 21.17 -0.01
C GLY A 140 30.35 21.63 -0.34
N TYR A 141 31.11 22.08 0.67
CA TYR A 141 32.52 22.46 0.51
C TYR A 141 33.47 21.27 0.29
N MET A 142 33.04 20.04 0.62
CA MET A 142 33.76 18.81 0.29
C MET A 142 33.44 18.29 -1.11
N CYS A 143 32.56 18.96 -1.87
CA CYS A 143 32.33 18.62 -3.26
C CYS A 143 33.58 18.95 -4.08
N MET A 144 34.24 17.90 -4.58
CA MET A 144 35.43 18.01 -5.43
C MET A 144 35.12 18.55 -6.83
N SER A 145 33.85 18.55 -7.25
CA SER A 145 33.44 19.10 -8.55
C SER A 145 33.43 20.62 -8.49
N LYS A 146 34.15 21.23 -9.44
CA LYS A 146 34.12 22.67 -9.73
C LYS A 146 33.16 23.00 -10.87
N ASP A 147 32.36 22.05 -11.31
CA ASP A 147 31.41 22.25 -12.40
C ASP A 147 30.32 23.23 -11.99
N PRO A 148 29.68 23.93 -12.95
CA PRO A 148 28.65 24.92 -12.65
C PRO A 148 27.49 24.37 -11.80
N TRP A 149 27.09 23.10 -11.99
CA TRP A 149 26.04 22.47 -11.19
C TRP A 149 26.42 22.28 -9.71
N SER A 150 27.71 22.29 -9.36
CA SER A 150 28.20 22.13 -7.99
C SER A 150 28.40 23.48 -7.30
N VAL A 151 28.88 24.48 -8.04
CA VAL A 151 29.32 25.77 -7.49
C VAL A 151 28.31 26.90 -7.71
N ASP A 152 27.68 26.97 -8.87
CA ASP A 152 26.77 28.07 -9.23
C ASP A 152 25.37 27.85 -8.62
N SER A 153 24.97 28.77 -7.75
CA SER A 153 23.64 28.77 -7.11
C SER A 153 22.50 28.85 -8.12
N THR A 154 22.70 29.60 -9.21
CA THR A 154 21.69 29.79 -10.26
C THR A 154 21.47 28.50 -11.02
N VAL A 155 22.54 27.80 -11.40
CA VAL A 155 22.47 26.51 -12.09
C VAL A 155 21.78 25.47 -11.20
N ARG A 156 22.15 25.38 -9.92
CA ARG A 156 21.48 24.47 -8.98
C ARG A 156 19.99 24.78 -8.81
N THR A 157 19.65 26.06 -8.70
CA THR A 157 18.25 26.49 -8.59
C THR A 157 17.46 26.12 -9.84
N GLY A 158 18.04 26.30 -11.03
CA GLY A 158 17.46 25.87 -12.30
C GLY A 158 17.24 24.35 -12.37
N ILE A 159 18.24 23.55 -11.99
CA ILE A 159 18.13 22.09 -11.92
C ILE A 159 17.00 21.68 -10.97
N HIS A 160 16.94 22.26 -9.77
CA HIS A 160 15.86 21.97 -8.84
C HIS A 160 14.48 22.41 -9.35
N ALA A 161 14.39 23.51 -10.09
CA ALA A 161 13.11 23.96 -10.68
C ALA A 161 12.60 22.96 -11.72
N ILE A 162 13.48 22.47 -12.60
CA ILE A 162 13.12 21.44 -13.60
C ILE A 162 12.70 20.16 -12.91
N LEU A 163 13.47 19.66 -11.95
CA LEU A 163 13.13 18.44 -11.20
C LEU A 163 11.79 18.57 -10.44
N ARG A 164 11.48 19.75 -9.90
CA ARG A 164 10.17 20.01 -9.27
C ARG A 164 9.04 20.00 -10.29
N LEU A 165 9.26 20.49 -11.50
CA LEU A 165 8.29 20.46 -12.57
C LEU A 165 8.03 19.02 -13.04
N ASP A 166 9.08 18.23 -13.23
CA ASP A 166 8.96 16.80 -13.55
C ASP A 166 8.21 16.06 -12.44
N ARG A 167 8.55 16.34 -11.17
CA ARG A 167 7.84 15.76 -10.04
C ARG A 167 6.37 16.16 -10.03
N ALA A 168 6.05 17.44 -10.28
CA ALA A 168 4.66 17.87 -10.34
C ALA A 168 3.87 17.14 -11.44
N ASN A 169 4.48 16.87 -12.59
CA ASN A 169 3.86 16.08 -13.65
C ASN A 169 3.59 14.62 -13.21
N GLU A 170 4.54 13.99 -12.51
CA GLU A 170 4.34 12.66 -11.93
C GLU A 170 3.17 12.66 -10.91
N GLU A 171 3.13 13.65 -10.02
CA GLU A 171 2.07 13.77 -9.01
C GLU A 171 0.69 13.96 -9.66
N LEU A 172 0.59 14.74 -10.74
CA LEU A 172 -0.67 14.89 -11.49
C LEU A 172 -1.14 13.57 -12.09
N GLN A 173 -0.22 12.76 -12.63
CA GLN A 173 -0.54 11.42 -13.13
C GLN A 173 -0.99 10.49 -11.99
N GLN A 174 -0.30 10.53 -10.85
CA GLN A 174 -0.66 9.74 -9.69
C GLN A 174 -2.05 10.11 -9.15
N LEU A 175 -2.36 11.41 -9.05
CA LEU A 175 -3.70 11.88 -8.67
C LEU A 175 -4.77 11.43 -9.66
N ALA A 176 -4.48 11.41 -10.96
CA ALA A 176 -5.40 10.87 -11.96
C ALA A 176 -5.65 9.36 -11.75
N PHE A 177 -4.63 8.58 -11.41
CA PHE A 177 -4.81 7.16 -11.08
C PHE A 177 -5.62 6.95 -9.80
N GLU A 178 -5.37 7.74 -8.76
CA GLU A 178 -6.12 7.65 -7.51
C GLU A 178 -7.59 8.07 -7.70
N LEU A 179 -7.86 9.10 -8.53
CA LEU A 179 -9.22 9.45 -8.93
C LEU A 179 -9.92 8.26 -9.60
N ARG A 180 -9.30 7.67 -10.62
CA ARG A 180 -9.86 6.49 -11.30
C ARG A 180 -10.14 5.36 -10.32
N ARG A 181 -9.20 5.08 -9.41
CA ARG A 181 -9.32 4.02 -8.41
C ARG A 181 -10.47 4.26 -7.45
N CYS A 182 -10.61 5.50 -6.97
CA CYS A 182 -11.68 5.91 -6.07
C CYS A 182 -13.06 5.72 -6.73
N LEU A 183 -13.24 6.22 -7.96
CA LEU A 183 -14.50 6.09 -8.69
C LEU A 183 -14.81 4.63 -9.04
N SER A 184 -13.80 3.86 -9.47
CA SER A 184 -13.94 2.44 -9.77
C SER A 184 -14.34 1.64 -8.53
N TRP A 185 -13.78 1.97 -7.36
CA TRP A 185 -14.17 1.35 -6.10
C TRP A 185 -15.62 1.69 -5.74
N GLY A 186 -16.03 2.96 -5.90
CA GLY A 186 -17.41 3.38 -5.63
C GLY A 186 -18.43 2.60 -6.48
N VAL A 187 -18.16 2.46 -7.78
CA VAL A 187 -18.99 1.66 -8.70
C VAL A 187 -18.96 0.17 -8.32
N HIS A 188 -17.77 -0.37 -8.06
CA HIS A 188 -17.60 -1.79 -7.73
C HIS A 188 -18.35 -2.17 -6.45
N PHE A 189 -18.22 -1.38 -5.39
CA PHE A 189 -18.89 -1.64 -4.12
C PHE A 189 -20.41 -1.62 -4.27
N ARG A 190 -20.95 -0.66 -5.03
CA ARG A 190 -22.38 -0.64 -5.37
C ARG A 190 -22.82 -1.92 -6.10
N ASN A 191 -22.04 -2.36 -7.09
CA ASN A 191 -22.36 -3.57 -7.86
C ASN A 191 -22.29 -4.84 -6.99
N GLN A 192 -21.37 -4.89 -6.02
CA GLN A 192 -21.33 -5.95 -5.02
C GLN A 192 -22.57 -5.96 -4.13
N LEU A 193 -23.00 -4.80 -3.63
CA LEU A 193 -24.23 -4.69 -2.84
C LEU A 193 -25.44 -5.16 -3.64
N ARG A 194 -25.60 -4.67 -4.89
CA ARG A 194 -26.67 -5.10 -5.79
C ARG A 194 -26.67 -6.61 -5.97
N HIS A 195 -25.50 -7.20 -6.24
CA HIS A 195 -25.38 -8.64 -6.40
C HIS A 195 -25.81 -9.43 -5.16
N ARG A 196 -25.43 -8.97 -3.95
CA ARG A 196 -25.85 -9.61 -2.70
C ARG A 196 -27.34 -9.47 -2.44
N ILE A 197 -27.93 -8.32 -2.76
CA ILE A 197 -29.38 -8.10 -2.71
C ILE A 197 -30.10 -9.10 -3.63
N ASP A 198 -29.66 -9.19 -4.89
CA ASP A 198 -30.26 -10.09 -5.88
C ASP A 198 -30.17 -11.57 -5.42
N GLN A 199 -29.07 -11.97 -4.79
CA GLN A 199 -28.91 -13.31 -4.21
C GLN A 199 -29.89 -13.59 -3.07
N CYS A 200 -30.15 -12.61 -2.19
CA CYS A 200 -31.12 -12.75 -1.11
C CYS A 200 -32.56 -12.82 -1.62
N VAL A 201 -32.91 -12.01 -2.63
CA VAL A 201 -34.26 -11.93 -3.22
C VAL A 201 -34.59 -13.16 -4.06
N LEU A 202 -33.65 -13.61 -4.90
CA LEU A 202 -33.86 -14.71 -5.85
C LEU A 202 -33.56 -16.09 -5.26
N ASP A 203 -33.15 -16.17 -4.00
CA ASP A 203 -32.70 -17.40 -3.34
C ASP A 203 -31.55 -18.10 -4.10
N THR A 204 -30.56 -17.31 -4.52
CA THR A 204 -29.37 -17.78 -5.26
C THR A 204 -28.08 -17.55 -4.48
N ALA A 205 -28.18 -17.56 -3.15
CA ALA A 205 -27.06 -17.33 -2.24
C ALA A 205 -25.96 -18.40 -2.40
N ASP A 206 -24.71 -17.94 -2.52
CA ASP A 206 -23.54 -18.81 -2.60
C ASP A 206 -23.21 -19.47 -1.26
N GLU A 207 -22.32 -20.47 -1.27
CA GLU A 207 -21.90 -21.20 -0.05
C GLU A 207 -21.40 -20.26 1.04
N HIS A 208 -20.71 -19.19 0.66
CA HIS A 208 -20.17 -18.22 1.60
C HIS A 208 -21.29 -17.41 2.28
N LEU A 209 -22.20 -16.83 1.51
CA LEU A 209 -23.34 -16.08 2.03
C LEU A 209 -24.23 -16.97 2.89
N ASN A 210 -24.49 -18.20 2.45
CA ASN A 210 -25.25 -19.18 3.25
C ASN A 210 -24.56 -19.48 4.59
N SER A 211 -23.24 -19.67 4.60
CA SER A 211 -22.49 -19.90 5.84
C SER A 211 -22.59 -18.71 6.80
N VAL A 212 -22.54 -17.47 6.28
CA VAL A 212 -22.68 -16.25 7.07
C VAL A 212 -24.09 -16.14 7.64
N LEU A 213 -25.12 -16.36 6.82
CA LEU A 213 -26.52 -16.30 7.25
C LEU A 213 -26.83 -17.35 8.32
N VAL A 214 -26.39 -18.60 8.16
CA VAL A 214 -26.52 -19.65 9.18
C VAL A 214 -25.79 -19.27 10.47
N SER A 215 -24.57 -18.73 10.36
CA SER A 215 -23.81 -18.32 11.55
C SER A 215 -24.47 -17.19 12.34
N SER A 216 -25.19 -16.30 11.65
CA SER A 216 -25.81 -15.10 12.25
C SER A 216 -27.25 -15.34 12.70
N PHE A 217 -28.03 -16.12 11.96
CA PHE A 217 -29.47 -16.32 12.18
C PHE A 217 -29.85 -17.77 12.52
N GLY A 218 -28.89 -18.71 12.50
CA GLY A 218 -29.08 -20.13 12.81
C GLY A 218 -29.70 -20.94 11.67
N GLN A 219 -30.74 -20.42 11.02
CA GLN A 219 -31.40 -21.03 9.87
C GLN A 219 -31.64 -20.01 8.77
N ILE A 220 -31.52 -20.45 7.51
CA ILE A 220 -31.83 -19.62 6.34
C ILE A 220 -33.31 -19.80 6.03
N THR A 221 -34.09 -18.76 6.28
CA THR A 221 -35.52 -18.70 5.95
C THR A 221 -35.81 -17.47 5.09
N TYR A 222 -36.94 -17.45 4.39
CA TYR A 222 -37.34 -16.28 3.59
C TYR A 222 -37.32 -14.97 4.42
N PRO A 223 -37.88 -14.90 5.64
CA PRO A 223 -37.82 -13.70 6.47
C PRO A 223 -36.39 -13.22 6.76
N THR A 224 -35.46 -14.15 7.05
CA THR A 224 -34.06 -13.79 7.31
C THR A 224 -33.38 -13.19 6.08
N ARG A 225 -33.68 -13.72 4.88
CA ARG A 225 -33.14 -13.16 3.62
C ARG A 225 -33.79 -11.82 3.27
N LYS A 226 -35.09 -11.65 3.53
CA LYS A 226 -35.81 -10.37 3.32
C LYS A 226 -35.19 -9.27 4.17
N ILE A 227 -35.00 -9.52 5.47
CA ILE A 227 -34.34 -8.56 6.38
C ILE A 227 -32.95 -8.17 5.88
N VAL A 228 -32.12 -9.15 5.49
CA VAL A 228 -30.76 -8.86 5.00
C VAL A 228 -30.79 -8.09 3.69
N SER A 229 -31.69 -8.45 2.76
CA SER A 229 -31.89 -7.73 1.51
C SER A 229 -32.29 -6.27 1.76
N ASP A 230 -33.23 -6.03 2.67
CA ASP A 230 -33.72 -4.69 3.00
C ASP A 230 -32.62 -3.82 3.61
N GLU A 231 -31.84 -4.37 4.54
CA GLU A 231 -30.67 -3.68 5.12
C GLU A 231 -29.60 -3.39 4.07
N LEU A 232 -29.29 -4.34 3.17
CA LEU A 232 -28.35 -4.11 2.08
C LEU A 232 -28.85 -3.04 1.10
N GLN A 233 -30.17 -2.99 0.85
CA GLN A 233 -30.78 -1.95 0.02
C GLN A 233 -30.69 -0.57 0.67
N LEU A 234 -30.83 -0.47 2.00
CA LEU A 234 -30.58 0.77 2.75
C LEU A 234 -29.13 1.22 2.59
N VAL A 235 -28.17 0.32 2.81
CA VAL A 235 -26.73 0.61 2.64
C VAL A 235 -26.41 1.03 1.20
N GLN A 236 -27.01 0.36 0.21
CA GLN A 236 -26.86 0.74 -1.19
C GLN A 236 -27.38 2.15 -1.46
N ASN A 237 -28.56 2.49 -0.94
CA ASN A 237 -29.15 3.82 -1.14
C ASN A 237 -28.28 4.92 -0.52
N ASP A 238 -27.73 4.69 0.67
CA ASP A 238 -26.84 5.65 1.32
C ASP A 238 -25.50 5.79 0.60
N HIS A 239 -24.95 4.69 0.09
CA HIS A 239 -23.76 4.73 -0.77
C HIS A 239 -24.03 5.48 -2.08
N GLU A 240 -25.17 5.24 -2.74
CA GLU A 240 -25.56 5.97 -3.96
C GLU A 240 -25.71 7.47 -3.71
N LYS A 241 -26.32 7.89 -2.60
CA LYS A 241 -26.36 9.31 -2.19
C LYS A 241 -24.97 9.88 -2.00
N LEU A 242 -24.07 9.15 -1.33
CA LEU A 242 -22.68 9.57 -1.16
C LEU A 242 -21.98 9.74 -2.50
N LEU A 243 -22.16 8.83 -3.45
CA LEU A 243 -21.55 8.97 -4.78
C LEU A 243 -22.11 10.17 -5.55
N GLN A 244 -23.40 10.47 -5.41
CA GLN A 244 -24.01 11.66 -6.00
C GLN A 244 -23.41 12.96 -5.43
N THR A 245 -23.02 13.00 -4.14
CA THR A 245 -22.37 14.20 -3.59
C THR A 245 -20.98 14.45 -4.17
N TRP A 246 -20.34 13.45 -4.79
CA TRP A 246 -19.01 13.59 -5.40
C TRP A 246 -19.07 14.07 -6.86
N GLU A 247 -20.21 13.92 -7.53
CA GLU A 247 -20.33 14.22 -8.97
C GLU A 247 -19.91 15.65 -9.37
N PRO A 248 -20.23 16.71 -8.59
CA PRO A 248 -19.80 18.06 -8.91
C PRO A 248 -18.28 18.24 -8.89
N GLU A 249 -17.61 17.70 -7.86
CA GLU A 249 -16.16 17.76 -7.70
C GLU A 249 -15.46 16.92 -8.76
N VAL A 250 -15.98 15.72 -9.06
CA VAL A 250 -15.44 14.87 -10.13
C VAL A 250 -15.51 15.58 -11.48
N SER A 251 -16.63 16.25 -11.75
CA SER A 251 -16.80 17.04 -12.98
C SER A 251 -15.82 18.21 -13.06
N GLN A 252 -15.59 18.92 -11.94
CA GLN A 252 -14.59 19.99 -11.86
C GLN A 252 -13.17 19.46 -12.10
N ILE A 253 -12.80 18.33 -11.48
CA ILE A 253 -11.48 17.72 -11.65
C ILE A 253 -11.30 17.24 -13.09
N ALA A 254 -12.32 16.61 -13.70
CA ALA A 254 -12.28 16.18 -15.09
C ALA A 254 -12.08 17.37 -16.06
N ALA A 255 -12.61 18.55 -15.73
CA ALA A 255 -12.45 19.76 -16.52
C ALA A 255 -11.04 20.38 -16.44
N LEU A 256 -10.18 19.96 -15.49
CA LEU A 256 -8.81 20.48 -15.36
C LEU A 256 -7.88 20.04 -16.50
N GLY A 257 -8.22 18.97 -17.23
CA GLY A 257 -7.45 18.56 -18.40
C GLY A 257 -7.73 17.14 -18.88
N VAL A 258 -7.13 16.80 -20.04
CA VAL A 258 -7.34 15.53 -20.74
C VAL A 258 -6.99 14.31 -19.88
N THR A 259 -5.95 14.41 -19.04
CA THR A 259 -5.52 13.31 -18.16
C THR A 259 -6.58 12.95 -17.12
N PHE A 260 -7.17 13.95 -16.46
CA PHE A 260 -8.22 13.76 -15.46
C PHE A 260 -9.55 13.37 -16.11
N HIS A 261 -9.89 13.95 -17.26
CA HIS A 261 -11.05 13.52 -18.02
C HIS A 261 -10.95 12.03 -18.39
N ALA A 262 -9.80 11.58 -18.90
CA ALA A 262 -9.58 10.17 -19.23
C ALA A 262 -9.54 9.25 -17.98
N ALA A 263 -9.30 9.81 -16.78
CA ALA A 263 -9.28 9.04 -15.54
C ALA A 263 -10.68 8.63 -15.07
N VAL A 264 -11.73 9.35 -15.45
CA VAL A 264 -13.12 9.02 -15.10
C VAL A 264 -13.55 7.72 -15.81
N PRO A 265 -13.92 6.65 -15.08
CA PRO A 265 -14.39 5.40 -15.68
C PRO A 265 -15.71 5.59 -16.42
N VAL A 266 -15.93 4.84 -17.50
CA VAL A 266 -17.20 4.89 -18.25
C VAL A 266 -18.36 4.38 -17.39
N GLU A 267 -18.09 3.41 -16.53
CA GLU A 267 -19.04 2.82 -15.59
C GLU A 267 -19.51 3.83 -14.54
N TRP A 268 -18.64 4.79 -14.17
CA TRP A 268 -19.03 5.90 -13.30
C TRP A 268 -20.06 6.80 -13.99
N LEU A 269 -19.81 7.17 -15.24
CA LEU A 269 -20.72 8.01 -16.02
C LEU A 269 -22.08 7.34 -16.20
N ALA A 270 -22.07 6.05 -16.58
CA ALA A 270 -23.27 5.25 -16.71
C ALA A 270 -24.05 5.15 -15.39
N LEU A 271 -23.35 4.98 -14.26
CA LEU A 271 -23.98 4.94 -12.94
C LEU A 271 -24.62 6.29 -12.59
N MET A 272 -23.92 7.41 -12.79
CA MET A 272 -24.47 8.74 -12.51
C MET A 272 -25.70 9.04 -13.37
N GLU A 273 -25.69 8.62 -14.64
CA GLU A 273 -26.85 8.75 -15.53
C GLU A 273 -28.04 7.90 -15.05
N TYR A 274 -27.79 6.64 -14.69
CA TYR A 274 -28.80 5.76 -14.10
C TYR A 274 -29.44 6.40 -12.85
N LEU A 275 -28.61 6.91 -11.93
CA LEU A 275 -29.08 7.51 -10.69
C LEU A 275 -29.87 8.80 -10.90
N LYS A 276 -29.53 9.60 -11.92
CA LYS A 276 -30.29 10.79 -12.32
C LYS A 276 -31.69 10.41 -12.82
N ILE A 277 -31.79 9.36 -13.63
CA ILE A 277 -33.07 8.87 -14.16
C ILE A 277 -33.93 8.26 -13.04
N SER A 278 -33.34 7.43 -12.17
CA SER A 278 -34.07 6.76 -11.09
C SER A 278 -34.54 7.74 -10.01
N GLY A 279 -33.75 8.77 -9.69
CA GLY A 279 -34.14 9.83 -8.75
C GLY A 279 -35.28 10.71 -9.25
N ASN A 280 -35.38 10.93 -10.57
CA ASN A 280 -36.46 11.70 -11.18
C ASN A 280 -37.76 10.89 -11.36
N SER A 281 -37.70 9.56 -11.23
CA SER A 281 -38.84 8.65 -11.43
C SER A 281 -39.64 8.38 -10.15
N GLY A 282 -39.51 9.25 -9.12
CA GLY A 282 -40.16 9.15 -7.81
C GLY A 282 -41.68 9.29 -7.78
N SER A 283 -42.40 8.74 -8.78
CA SER A 283 -43.84 8.50 -8.73
C SER A 283 -44.27 7.40 -9.72
N SER A 284 -43.75 6.18 -9.60
CA SER A 284 -44.33 5.01 -10.29
C SER A 284 -44.61 3.87 -9.29
N PRO A 285 -45.89 3.49 -9.07
CA PRO A 285 -46.32 2.58 -8.01
C PRO A 285 -46.22 1.10 -8.41
N LEU A 286 -45.10 0.69 -8.99
CA LEU A 286 -44.94 -0.68 -9.51
C LEU A 286 -44.22 -1.65 -8.56
N ASN A 287 -43.64 -1.17 -7.46
CA ASN A 287 -42.93 -2.03 -6.51
C ASN A 287 -43.80 -2.55 -5.33
N ASP A 288 -44.99 -1.98 -5.11
CA ASP A 288 -45.91 -2.43 -4.05
C ASP A 288 -46.79 -3.62 -4.46
N ASN A 289 -46.81 -4.00 -5.75
CA ASN A 289 -47.71 -5.05 -6.24
C ASN A 289 -47.15 -6.48 -6.13
N LEU A 290 -45.89 -6.66 -5.73
CA LEU A 290 -45.32 -8.01 -5.58
C LEU A 290 -45.58 -8.61 -4.19
N ASP A 291 -45.87 -7.79 -3.17
CA ASP A 291 -46.11 -8.23 -1.79
C ASP A 291 -47.53 -8.80 -1.61
N LEU A 292 -48.52 -8.27 -2.34
CA LEU A 292 -49.93 -8.71 -2.24
C LEU A 292 -50.20 -10.09 -2.86
N HIS A 293 -49.39 -10.53 -3.83
CA HIS A 293 -49.68 -11.77 -4.57
C HIS A 293 -49.22 -13.05 -3.83
N LEU A 294 -48.39 -12.92 -2.79
CA LEU A 294 -47.95 -14.04 -1.95
C LEU A 294 -48.90 -14.29 -0.78
N GLU A 295 -49.52 -13.25 -0.23
CA GLU A 295 -50.47 -13.36 0.90
C GLU A 295 -51.77 -14.09 0.50
N ASP A 296 -52.24 -13.93 -0.74
CA ASP A 296 -53.43 -14.63 -1.26
C ASP A 296 -53.25 -16.15 -1.43
N THR A 297 -52.01 -16.64 -1.50
CA THR A 297 -51.74 -18.08 -1.64
C THR A 297 -51.75 -18.85 -0.32
N GLU A 298 -51.54 -18.19 0.82
CA GLU A 298 -51.52 -18.85 2.14
C GLU A 298 -52.90 -18.94 2.81
N LEU A 299 -53.87 -18.10 2.44
CA LEU A 299 -55.21 -18.08 3.05
C LEU A 299 -56.21 -19.08 2.45
N ASN A 300 -55.92 -19.70 1.31
CA ASN A 300 -56.82 -20.68 0.65
C ASN A 300 -56.57 -22.15 1.06
N GLY A 301 -55.68 -22.40 2.03
CA GLY A 301 -55.23 -23.75 2.39
C GLY A 301 -55.90 -24.39 3.62
N GLN A 302 -56.84 -23.72 4.28
CA GLN A 302 -57.45 -24.23 5.52
C GLN A 302 -58.96 -24.11 5.48
N ASP A 303 -59.62 -25.10 4.89
CA ASP A 303 -60.94 -25.58 5.29
C ASP A 303 -61.16 -26.95 4.64
N SER A 304 -60.86 -28.02 5.37
CA SER A 304 -61.31 -29.37 5.01
C SER A 304 -61.48 -30.19 6.29
N ASP A 305 -62.64 -30.01 6.93
CA ASP A 305 -63.15 -30.91 7.97
C ASP A 305 -63.39 -32.30 7.35
N GLY A 306 -62.45 -33.21 7.60
CA GLY A 306 -62.51 -34.59 7.14
C GLY A 306 -63.38 -35.46 8.04
N GLU A 307 -64.68 -35.48 7.77
CA GLU A 307 -65.58 -36.54 8.20
C GLU A 307 -65.81 -37.50 7.01
N SER A 308 -65.45 -38.78 7.16
CA SER A 308 -65.96 -39.82 6.25
C SER A 308 -66.07 -41.17 6.95
N ALA A 309 -67.31 -41.63 7.06
CA ALA A 309 -67.70 -42.96 7.47
C ALA A 309 -67.67 -43.94 6.27
N ASP A 310 -67.32 -45.19 6.60
CA ASP A 310 -67.77 -46.48 6.07
C ASP A 310 -67.71 -46.82 4.56
N ALA A 311 -66.97 -47.89 4.24
CA ALA A 311 -67.46 -48.96 3.35
C ALA A 311 -66.64 -50.27 3.47
N ASP A 312 -67.30 -51.25 4.07
CA ASP A 312 -67.23 -52.72 4.01
C ASP A 312 -66.21 -53.49 3.14
N GLU A 313 -65.63 -54.49 3.82
CA GLU A 313 -65.51 -55.93 3.49
C GLU A 313 -65.41 -56.41 2.03
N ASN A 314 -64.29 -57.06 1.69
CA ASN A 314 -64.25 -58.53 1.70
C ASN A 314 -62.83 -59.10 1.55
N ALA A 315 -62.57 -60.13 2.36
CA ALA A 315 -61.36 -60.93 2.43
C ALA A 315 -61.47 -62.20 1.55
N PHE A 316 -60.44 -63.07 1.63
CA PHE A 316 -60.26 -64.40 1.00
C PHE A 316 -59.60 -64.33 -0.42
N VAL A 317 -58.47 -64.98 -0.78
CA VAL A 317 -57.71 -66.16 -0.32
C VAL A 317 -56.26 -66.09 -0.84
N ASN A 318 -55.29 -66.60 -0.05
CA ASN A 318 -53.93 -67.00 -0.44
C ASN A 318 -53.89 -68.48 -0.86
N GLU A 319 -52.88 -68.86 -1.67
CA GLU A 319 -52.42 -70.22 -2.09
C GLU A 319 -52.69 -70.51 -3.58
N ILE A 320 -51.78 -71.07 -4.41
CA ILE A 320 -50.51 -71.78 -4.21
C ILE A 320 -49.81 -71.95 -5.58
N GLU A 321 -48.46 -72.00 -5.57
CA GLU A 321 -47.49 -72.71 -6.44
C GLU A 321 -47.37 -72.53 -7.97
N GLY A 322 -46.10 -72.62 -8.40
CA GLY A 322 -45.62 -72.99 -9.75
C GLY A 322 -44.79 -71.88 -10.40
N ILE A 323 -43.50 -71.70 -10.07
CA ILE A 323 -42.31 -72.41 -10.58
C ILE A 323 -42.25 -72.49 -12.12
N GLU A 324 -41.12 -71.97 -12.64
CA GLU A 324 -40.49 -72.22 -13.95
C GLU A 324 -41.18 -71.60 -15.17
N ASP A 325 -40.49 -71.04 -16.16
CA ASP A 325 -39.07 -70.85 -16.47
C ASP A 325 -39.05 -70.01 -17.77
N SER A 326 -37.85 -69.60 -18.19
CA SER A 326 -37.48 -69.11 -19.52
C SER A 326 -37.92 -67.67 -19.86
N ALA A 327 -36.98 -66.72 -19.94
CA ALA A 327 -36.06 -66.52 -21.09
C ALA A 327 -36.86 -66.02 -22.31
N ASP A 328 -36.47 -65.01 -23.05
CA ASP A 328 -35.24 -64.24 -23.20
C ASP A 328 -35.65 -62.98 -24.00
N GLU A 329 -34.79 -61.97 -23.97
CA GLU A 329 -34.50 -61.04 -25.09
C GLU A 329 -35.67 -60.31 -25.78
N ASP A 330 -35.63 -58.98 -25.79
CA ASP A 330 -35.08 -58.27 -26.94
C ASP A 330 -35.28 -56.76 -26.80
N ASP A 331 -34.13 -56.10 -26.90
CA ASP A 331 -33.80 -54.73 -27.26
C ASP A 331 -34.92 -53.83 -27.86
N GLY A 332 -34.95 -52.57 -27.39
CA GLY A 332 -35.77 -51.55 -28.03
C GLY A 332 -35.84 -50.19 -27.35
N GLU A 333 -34.70 -49.54 -27.09
CA GLU A 333 -34.62 -48.07 -27.24
C GLU A 333 -34.76 -47.72 -28.75
N PRO A 334 -35.05 -46.47 -29.18
CA PRO A 334 -35.19 -45.23 -28.41
C PRO A 334 -36.42 -44.37 -28.81
N LEU A 335 -36.76 -43.38 -27.96
CA LEU A 335 -36.76 -41.95 -28.32
C LEU A 335 -36.95 -41.07 -27.07
#